data_AF-A0A255S8Z6-F1
#
_entry.id   AF-A0A255S8Z6-F1
#
_cell.length_a   1.000
_cell.length_b   1.000
_cell.length_c   1.000
_cell.angle_alpha   90.00
_cell.angle_beta   90.00
_cell.angle_gamma   90.00
#
_symmetry.space_group_name_H-M   'P 1'
#
loop_
_entity.id
_entity.type
_entity.pdbx_description
1 polymer ?
#
loop_
_entity_poly.entity_id
_entity_poly.type
_entity_poly.pdbx_seq_one_letter_code
_entity_poly.pdbx_strand_id
1 'polypeptide(L)'
;MTRIFSSTKFWKVLILAKPCKRFPLSVVYVLLFALCWFASMLKTEYHWNISISTFEITMVFLASAMFASTGMTKLASIVEDKRKAKMWNIATQVFLVSEWAYIYWQDSIHILHVSTPYALVLTSIASVALFPVIGKCKDQILWNNTKKLFLDLLIAVCSAAGVSMCLVIAFCLLYVPLSLMTDLKCPTLLLKVIGLILPFVFCMFDFLRREPTGKKLTSIKEKVSEFQDYHKCLLGLFAYAILVMYLYMLIILFSFELPRGYISLICCTLTGFGLLCYIIVANTKVNETGKTWKSIHSHIPLLLLPLQLLITIAIGRRIIDYGVTIQRCYIVLLNLWSYAVCIYLIVRKGNNLRWIPISFIVTYFIFTATPLSCSNYVLWQLKTDIRAFLNHKKNIFSRGIPVDKYDYLVQEYGSAAVNEFKDIEEYRSE
;
A
#
# COMPACT_ATOMS: atom_id res chain seq x y z
N MET A 1 16.85 44.63 13.92
CA MET A 1 16.72 43.18 13.73
C MET A 1 16.21 42.40 14.95
N THR A 2 16.20 42.95 16.17
CA THR A 2 15.82 42.23 17.41
C THR A 2 14.31 42.15 17.71
N ARG A 3 13.46 42.97 17.07
CA ARG A 3 12.00 42.93 17.28
C ARG A 3 11.23 41.90 16.44
N ILE A 4 11.85 41.31 15.41
CA ILE A 4 11.21 40.30 14.54
C ILE A 4 11.13 38.93 15.25
N PHE A 5 12.05 38.65 16.18
CA PHE A 5 12.11 37.38 16.90
C PHE A 5 11.28 37.31 18.20
N SER A 6 10.76 38.44 18.71
CA SER A 6 10.09 38.46 20.04
C SER A 6 8.58 38.17 20.00
N SER A 7 7.98 37.96 18.82
CA SER A 7 6.54 37.73 18.79
C SER A 7 6.22 36.27 19.10
N THR A 8 5.42 36.04 20.13
CA THR A 8 4.63 34.83 20.33
C THR A 8 3.80 34.42 19.09
N LYS A 9 3.66 35.31 18.09
CA LYS A 9 3.17 34.98 16.73
C LYS A 9 4.16 34.16 15.90
N PHE A 10 5.48 34.33 16.04
CA PHE A 10 6.49 33.54 15.33
C PHE A 10 6.41 32.06 15.73
N TRP A 11 6.22 31.77 17.02
CA TRP A 11 5.95 30.41 17.51
C TRP A 11 4.56 29.87 17.12
N LYS A 12 3.55 30.73 16.95
CA LYS A 12 2.25 30.34 16.34
C LYS A 12 2.35 30.10 14.83
N VAL A 13 3.34 30.69 14.16
CA VAL A 13 3.67 30.53 12.73
C VAL A 13 4.59 29.33 12.51
N LEU A 14 5.28 28.82 13.54
CA LEU A 14 6.01 27.57 13.43
C LEU A 14 5.02 26.45 13.10
N ILE A 15 5.00 26.07 11.82
CA ILE A 15 4.16 25.07 11.16
C ILE A 15 4.13 23.74 11.94
N LEU A 16 5.14 23.51 12.78
CA LEU A 16 5.40 22.34 13.61
C LEU A 16 4.59 22.27 14.93
N ALA A 17 4.16 23.39 15.52
CA ALA A 17 3.55 23.37 16.86
C ALA A 17 2.13 22.76 16.89
N LYS A 18 1.37 22.88 15.79
CA LYS A 18 0.00 22.35 15.69
C LYS A 18 -0.03 20.82 15.56
N PRO A 19 0.78 20.18 14.70
CA PRO A 19 0.95 18.72 14.67
C PRO A 19 1.34 18.13 16.03
N CYS A 20 2.37 18.68 16.69
CA CYS A 20 2.86 18.15 17.97
C CYS A 20 1.79 18.11 19.06
N LYS A 21 0.89 19.10 19.08
CA LYS A 21 -0.19 19.16 20.08
C LYS A 21 -1.37 18.23 19.75
N ARG A 22 -1.61 17.93 18.48
CA ARG A 22 -2.74 17.10 18.02
C ARG A 22 -2.39 15.62 17.87
N PHE A 23 -1.19 15.33 17.40
CA PHE A 23 -0.71 14.00 17.03
C PHE A 23 0.69 13.74 17.60
N PRO A 24 0.87 13.78 18.94
CA PRO A 24 2.21 13.71 19.55
C PRO A 24 2.94 12.40 19.23
N LEU A 25 2.24 11.25 19.29
CA LEU A 25 2.81 9.93 18.99
C LEU A 25 3.23 9.82 17.51
N SER A 26 2.38 10.25 16.57
CA SER A 26 2.69 10.19 15.15
C SER A 26 3.91 11.06 14.80
N VAL A 27 4.06 12.22 15.44
CA VAL A 27 5.25 13.08 15.26
C VAL A 27 6.53 12.39 15.75
N VAL A 28 6.48 11.68 16.88
CA VAL A 28 7.62 10.91 17.37
C VAL A 28 8.01 9.83 16.35
N TYR A 29 7.04 9.10 15.78
CA TYR A 29 7.32 8.10 14.75
C TYR A 29 7.92 8.71 13.47
N VAL A 30 7.49 9.90 13.03
CA VAL A 30 8.09 10.61 11.89
C VAL A 30 9.57 10.93 12.14
N LEU A 31 9.89 11.43 13.34
CA LEU A 31 11.27 11.79 13.70
C LEU A 31 12.15 10.54 13.83
N LEU A 32 11.64 9.48 14.47
CA LEU A 32 12.34 8.20 14.55
C LEU A 32 12.56 7.59 13.18
N PHE A 33 11.58 7.68 12.27
CA PHE A 33 11.73 7.21 10.89
C PHE A 33 12.84 7.99 10.17
N ALA A 34 12.86 9.31 10.30
CA ALA A 34 13.90 10.14 9.71
C ALA A 34 15.31 9.83 10.26
N LEU A 35 15.42 9.58 11.57
CA LEU A 35 16.68 9.17 12.21
C LEU A 35 17.12 7.77 11.75
N CYS A 36 16.18 6.82 11.65
CA CYS A 36 16.45 5.47 11.16
C CYS A 36 16.90 5.48 9.69
N TRP A 37 16.24 6.30 8.85
CA TRP A 37 16.62 6.47 7.46
C TRP A 37 18.00 7.11 7.33
N PHE A 38 18.30 8.12 8.15
CA PHE A 38 19.62 8.73 8.21
C PHE A 38 20.71 7.73 8.63
N ALA A 39 20.45 6.92 9.67
CA ALA A 39 21.36 5.85 10.10
C ALA A 39 21.59 4.80 9.00
N SER A 40 20.54 4.44 8.25
CA SER A 40 20.66 3.55 7.09
C SER A 40 21.53 4.16 5.98
N MET A 41 21.48 5.47 5.78
CA MET A 41 22.34 6.15 4.79
C MET A 41 23.80 6.18 5.24
N LEU A 42 24.05 6.45 6.52
CA LEU A 42 25.41 6.39 7.10
C LEU A 42 26.00 5.00 6.97
N LYS A 43 25.21 3.96 7.23
CA LYS A 43 25.65 2.58 7.02
C LYS A 43 26.14 2.35 5.59
N THR A 44 25.38 2.77 4.58
CA THR A 44 25.74 2.57 3.17
C THR A 44 27.02 3.30 2.80
N GLU A 45 27.26 4.47 3.42
CA GLU A 45 28.44 5.30 3.14
C GLU A 45 29.69 4.86 3.90
N TYR A 46 29.54 4.37 5.13
CA TYR A 46 30.64 3.94 6.02
C TYR A 46 30.77 2.42 6.14
N HIS A 47 30.05 1.65 5.32
CA HIS A 47 30.08 0.18 5.28
C HIS A 47 29.94 -0.50 6.65
N TRP A 48 29.04 -0.03 7.52
CA TRP A 48 28.81 -0.67 8.82
C TRP A 48 28.28 -2.10 8.69
N ASN A 49 28.82 -3.03 9.49
CA ASN A 49 28.52 -4.47 9.45
C ASN A 49 27.19 -4.87 10.13
N ILE A 50 26.14 -4.07 9.92
CA ILE A 50 24.77 -4.38 10.36
C ILE A 50 24.02 -4.98 9.16
N SER A 51 23.08 -5.91 9.34
CA SER A 51 22.27 -6.41 8.22
C SER A 51 21.43 -5.28 7.58
N ILE A 52 21.15 -5.34 6.27
CA ILE A 52 20.26 -4.37 5.59
C ILE A 52 18.81 -4.60 6.02
N SER A 53 18.43 -5.86 6.26
CA SER A 53 17.08 -6.26 6.65
C SER A 53 16.59 -5.56 7.93
N THR A 54 17.46 -5.35 8.92
CA THR A 54 17.06 -4.77 10.20
C THR A 54 16.60 -3.31 10.09
N PHE A 55 17.27 -2.50 9.26
CA PHE A 55 16.87 -1.12 9.00
C PHE A 55 15.56 -1.06 8.21
N GLU A 56 15.38 -1.93 7.21
CA GLU A 56 14.17 -2.00 6.41
C GLU A 56 12.94 -2.37 7.25
N ILE A 57 13.05 -3.42 8.07
CA ILE A 57 11.98 -3.84 8.99
C ILE A 57 11.61 -2.72 9.97
N THR A 58 12.62 -2.05 10.54
CA THR A 58 12.41 -0.95 11.48
C THR A 58 11.74 0.24 10.81
N MET A 59 12.15 0.60 9.59
CA MET A 59 11.50 1.66 8.82
C MET A 59 10.03 1.32 8.50
N VAL A 60 9.73 0.08 8.11
CA VAL A 60 8.35 -0.35 7.85
C VAL A 60 7.49 -0.28 9.13
N PHE A 61 8.02 -0.72 10.26
CA PHE A 61 7.33 -0.57 11.55
C PHE A 61 7.07 0.91 11.89
N LEU A 62 8.05 1.78 11.72
CA LEU A 62 7.88 3.21 12.04
C LEU A 62 6.85 3.88 11.11
N ALA A 63 6.83 3.52 9.83
CA ALA A 63 5.84 4.01 8.87
C ALA A 63 4.41 3.54 9.21
N SER A 64 4.24 2.24 9.48
CA SER A 64 2.94 1.68 9.90
C SER A 64 2.46 2.28 11.22
N ALA A 65 3.32 2.36 12.23
CA ALA A 65 2.99 2.93 13.53
C ALA A 65 2.56 4.40 13.45
N MET A 66 3.18 5.19 12.59
CA MET A 66 2.78 6.57 12.32
C MET A 66 1.34 6.67 11.78
N PHE A 67 0.99 5.88 10.76
CA PHE A 67 -0.36 5.92 10.19
C PHE A 67 -1.41 5.34 11.14
N ALA A 68 -1.14 4.20 11.77
CA ALA A 68 -2.03 3.58 12.75
C ALA A 68 -2.29 4.49 13.96
N SER A 69 -1.25 5.15 14.49
CA SER A 69 -1.37 6.16 15.55
C SER A 69 -2.28 7.32 15.12
N THR A 70 -2.15 7.78 13.87
CA THR A 70 -2.97 8.87 13.32
C THR A 70 -4.44 8.47 13.18
N GLY A 71 -4.72 7.26 12.69
CA GLY A 71 -6.08 6.73 12.62
C GLY A 71 -6.72 6.58 14.00
N MET A 72 -5.97 6.06 14.97
CA MET A 72 -6.45 5.85 16.33
C MET A 72 -6.68 7.15 17.10
N THR A 73 -5.80 8.14 16.97
CA THR A 73 -6.01 9.48 17.55
C THR A 73 -7.22 10.19 16.96
N LYS A 74 -7.50 10.01 15.65
CA LYS A 74 -8.74 10.50 15.04
C LYS A 74 -9.97 9.82 15.63
N LEU A 75 -9.96 8.48 15.78
CA LEU A 75 -11.05 7.74 16.43
C LEU A 75 -11.24 8.19 17.89
N ALA A 76 -10.16 8.27 18.66
CA ALA A 76 -10.14 8.74 20.04
C ALA A 76 -10.75 10.14 20.21
N SER A 77 -10.66 11.00 19.19
CA SER A 77 -11.25 12.35 19.22
C SER A 77 -12.78 12.38 19.05
N ILE A 78 -13.38 11.28 18.60
CA ILE A 78 -14.84 11.14 18.37
C ILE A 78 -15.52 10.46 19.55
N VAL A 79 -14.81 9.55 20.22
CA VAL A 79 -15.33 8.77 21.34
C VAL A 79 -15.53 9.68 22.57
N GLU A 80 -16.73 9.64 23.16
CA GLU A 80 -17.07 10.44 24.34
C GLU A 80 -16.28 10.00 25.59
N ASP A 81 -16.05 8.69 25.73
CA ASP A 81 -15.28 8.10 26.82
C ASP A 81 -13.76 8.18 26.57
N LYS A 82 -13.13 9.16 27.22
CA LYS A 82 -11.68 9.39 27.14
C LYS A 82 -10.85 8.24 27.70
N ARG A 83 -11.35 7.43 28.65
CA ARG A 83 -10.60 6.29 29.20
C ARG A 83 -10.51 5.17 28.18
N LYS A 84 -11.62 4.81 27.54
CA LYS A 84 -11.65 3.81 26.46
C LYS A 84 -10.77 4.23 25.28
N ALA A 85 -10.85 5.51 24.89
CA ALA A 85 -10.00 6.06 23.84
C ALA A 85 -8.49 5.93 24.14
N LYS A 86 -8.08 6.20 25.40
CA LYS A 86 -6.69 6.02 25.83
C LYS A 86 -6.28 4.54 25.84
N MET A 87 -7.14 3.65 26.34
CA MET A 87 -6.89 2.20 26.35
C MET A 87 -6.70 1.66 24.93
N TRP A 88 -7.54 2.05 23.98
CA TRP A 88 -7.40 1.61 22.59
C TRP A 88 -6.11 2.13 21.95
N ASN A 89 -5.74 3.39 22.18
CA ASN A 89 -4.45 3.90 21.71
C ASN A 89 -3.28 3.08 22.25
N ILE A 90 -3.27 2.75 23.55
CA ILE A 90 -2.21 1.94 24.16
C ILE A 90 -2.22 0.52 23.55
N ALA A 91 -3.39 -0.11 23.44
CA ALA A 91 -3.54 -1.44 22.86
C ALA A 91 -3.01 -1.50 21.42
N THR A 92 -3.29 -0.49 20.59
CA THR A 92 -2.75 -0.42 19.22
C THR A 92 -1.23 -0.31 19.21
N GLN A 93 -0.63 0.49 20.11
CA GLN A 93 0.83 0.58 20.16
C GLN A 93 1.48 -0.72 20.66
N VAL A 94 0.89 -1.38 21.67
CA VAL A 94 1.35 -2.69 22.14
C VAL A 94 1.27 -3.73 21.03
N PHE A 95 0.17 -3.73 20.27
CA PHE A 95 -0.02 -4.61 19.12
C PHE A 95 1.08 -4.40 18.06
N LEU A 96 1.32 -3.15 17.64
CA LEU A 96 2.34 -2.84 16.64
C LEU A 96 3.75 -3.24 17.09
N VAL A 97 4.08 -3.01 18.37
CA VAL A 97 5.38 -3.41 18.94
C VAL A 97 5.50 -4.94 18.99
N SER A 98 4.42 -5.65 19.34
CA SER A 98 4.42 -7.12 19.33
C SER A 98 4.59 -7.69 17.92
N GLU A 99 3.99 -7.06 16.91
CA GLU A 99 4.18 -7.45 15.51
C GLU A 99 5.60 -7.17 15.03
N TRP A 100 6.19 -6.03 15.39
CA TRP A 100 7.60 -5.75 15.07
C TRP A 100 8.55 -6.76 15.71
N ALA A 101 8.33 -7.11 16.98
CA ALA A 101 9.11 -8.14 17.67
C ALA A 101 8.95 -9.51 17.00
N TYR A 102 7.75 -9.85 16.53
CA TYR A 102 7.48 -11.08 15.79
C TYR A 102 8.21 -11.11 14.43
N ILE A 103 8.13 -10.03 13.65
CA ILE A 103 8.84 -9.94 12.35
C ILE A 103 10.35 -10.02 12.55
N TYR A 104 10.87 -9.34 13.57
CA TYR A 104 12.29 -9.38 13.92
C TYR A 104 12.75 -10.77 14.38
N TRP A 105 11.92 -11.49 15.13
CA TRP A 105 12.22 -12.86 15.55
C TRP A 105 12.22 -13.85 14.38
N GLN A 106 11.34 -13.64 13.40
CA GLN A 106 11.13 -14.52 12.26
C GLN A 106 12.12 -14.26 11.09
N ASP A 107 13.25 -13.58 11.34
CA ASP A 107 14.26 -13.12 10.35
C ASP A 107 14.86 -14.24 9.46
N SER A 108 14.51 -15.51 9.71
CA SER A 108 14.95 -16.70 8.98
C SER A 108 14.16 -17.04 7.70
N ILE A 109 13.04 -16.37 7.38
CA ILE A 109 12.21 -16.68 6.19
C ILE A 109 12.10 -15.48 5.23
N HIS A 110 12.77 -15.54 4.08
CA HIS A 110 12.91 -14.43 3.11
C HIS A 110 11.59 -13.87 2.51
N ILE A 111 10.49 -14.63 2.39
CA ILE A 111 9.21 -14.08 1.86
C ILE A 111 8.36 -13.36 2.92
N LEU A 112 8.42 -13.80 4.18
CA LEU A 112 7.74 -13.09 5.26
C LEU A 112 8.29 -11.66 5.38
N HIS A 113 9.56 -11.47 5.01
CA HIS A 113 10.22 -10.17 4.97
C HIS A 113 9.64 -9.17 3.97
N VAL A 114 9.04 -9.62 2.87
CA VAL A 114 8.59 -8.68 1.81
C VAL A 114 7.09 -8.47 1.87
N SER A 115 6.29 -9.54 1.89
CA SER A 115 4.84 -9.40 1.76
C SER A 115 4.13 -8.89 3.03
N THR A 116 4.51 -9.38 4.21
CA THR A 116 3.90 -9.00 5.50
C THR A 116 4.10 -7.53 5.87
N PRO A 117 5.30 -6.93 5.68
CA PRO A 117 5.51 -5.52 5.99
C PRO A 117 4.71 -4.60 5.05
N TYR A 118 4.55 -4.94 3.77
CA TYR A 118 3.69 -4.16 2.87
C TYR A 118 2.20 -4.25 3.26
N ALA A 119 1.73 -5.41 3.71
CA ALA A 119 0.38 -5.55 4.26
C ALA A 119 0.15 -4.66 5.48
N LEU A 120 1.12 -4.62 6.39
CA LEU A 120 1.09 -3.79 7.58
C LEU A 120 1.00 -2.28 7.25
N VAL A 121 1.78 -1.81 6.28
CA VAL A 121 1.75 -0.40 5.86
C VAL A 121 0.40 -0.08 5.23
N LEU A 122 -0.11 -0.96 4.36
CA LEU A 122 -1.37 -0.74 3.67
C LEU A 122 -2.56 -0.70 4.65
N THR A 123 -2.62 -1.63 5.61
CA THR A 123 -3.67 -1.65 6.64
C THR A 123 -3.59 -0.42 7.53
N SER A 124 -2.37 0.01 7.87
CA SER A 124 -2.12 1.20 8.69
C SER A 124 -2.54 2.49 7.99
N ILE A 125 -2.24 2.66 6.70
CA ILE A 125 -2.72 3.78 5.90
C ILE A 125 -4.25 3.80 5.86
N ALA A 126 -4.86 2.64 5.60
CA ALA A 126 -6.30 2.55 5.52
C ALA A 126 -7.01 2.81 6.86
N SER A 127 -6.35 2.53 7.99
CA SER A 127 -6.86 2.85 9.32
C SER A 127 -7.19 4.34 9.49
N VAL A 128 -6.41 5.23 8.87
CA VAL A 128 -6.61 6.70 8.93
C VAL A 128 -7.94 7.12 8.30
N ALA A 129 -8.37 6.39 7.28
CA ALA A 129 -9.65 6.60 6.60
C ALA A 129 -10.80 5.93 7.33
N LEU A 130 -10.62 4.68 7.79
CA LEU A 130 -11.68 3.80 8.27
C LEU A 130 -11.99 3.95 9.76
N PHE A 131 -10.98 4.01 10.63
CA PHE A 131 -11.19 4.04 12.09
C PHE A 131 -12.09 5.18 12.56
N PRO A 132 -12.00 6.41 12.03
CA PRO A 132 -12.89 7.50 12.45
C PRO A 132 -14.37 7.26 12.09
N VAL A 133 -14.66 6.20 11.33
CA VAL A 133 -15.96 5.92 10.71
C VAL A 133 -16.58 4.63 11.23
N ILE A 134 -15.83 3.77 11.93
CA ILE A 134 -16.33 2.50 12.53
C ILE A 134 -17.46 2.74 13.56
N GLY A 135 -17.74 3.99 13.96
CA GLY A 135 -18.90 4.39 14.78
C GLY A 135 -20.19 4.75 14.00
N LYS A 136 -21.11 5.49 14.65
CA LYS A 136 -22.44 5.92 14.15
C LYS A 136 -22.43 6.83 12.91
N CYS A 137 -21.31 6.99 12.23
CA CYS A 137 -21.18 7.89 11.09
C CYS A 137 -21.98 7.35 9.89
N LYS A 138 -22.53 8.21 9.03
CA LYS A 138 -23.14 7.83 7.73
C LYS A 138 -22.07 7.66 6.64
N ASP A 139 -22.32 6.81 5.64
CA ASP A 139 -21.41 6.48 4.53
C ASP A 139 -20.74 7.70 3.88
N GLN A 140 -21.49 8.78 3.75
CA GLN A 140 -21.02 10.06 3.23
C GLN A 140 -19.84 10.65 4.02
N ILE A 141 -19.79 10.46 5.34
CA ILE A 141 -18.68 10.93 6.19
C ILE A 141 -17.39 10.15 5.88
N LEU A 142 -17.48 8.85 5.56
CA LEU A 142 -16.31 8.08 5.14
C LEU A 142 -15.72 8.68 3.89
N TRP A 143 -16.54 8.85 2.86
CA TRP A 143 -16.08 9.29 1.56
C TRP A 143 -15.58 10.72 1.58
N ASN A 144 -16.23 11.61 2.33
CA ASN A 144 -15.74 12.97 2.52
C ASN A 144 -14.39 12.99 3.25
N ASN A 145 -14.21 12.15 4.27
CA ASN A 145 -12.91 12.00 4.95
C ASN A 145 -11.84 11.42 4.01
N THR A 146 -12.14 10.37 3.24
CA THR A 146 -11.20 9.74 2.31
C THR A 146 -10.80 10.69 1.17
N LYS A 147 -11.77 11.41 0.56
CA LYS A 147 -11.48 12.44 -0.47
C LYS A 147 -10.56 13.51 0.10
N LYS A 148 -10.86 14.01 1.30
CA LYS A 148 -10.05 15.02 1.96
C LYS A 148 -8.65 14.51 2.29
N LEU A 149 -8.54 13.31 2.86
CA LEU A 149 -7.27 12.63 3.16
C LEU A 149 -6.36 12.55 1.93
N PHE A 150 -6.92 12.13 0.79
CA PHE A 150 -6.19 12.03 -0.46
C PHE A 150 -5.70 13.39 -0.96
N LEU A 151 -6.56 14.41 -0.93
CA LEU A 151 -6.19 15.78 -1.33
C LEU A 151 -5.15 16.39 -0.39
N ASP A 152 -5.30 16.22 0.91
CA ASP A 152 -4.36 16.74 1.90
C ASP A 152 -2.98 16.05 1.77
N LEU A 153 -2.96 14.74 1.48
CA LEU A 153 -1.72 14.01 1.16
C LEU A 153 -1.08 14.52 -0.14
N LEU A 154 -1.86 14.72 -1.21
CA LEU A 154 -1.34 15.20 -2.49
C LEU A 154 -0.76 16.61 -2.36
N ILE A 155 -1.46 17.51 -1.67
CA ILE A 155 -0.96 18.86 -1.42
C ILE A 155 0.31 18.82 -0.56
N ALA A 156 0.36 17.95 0.46
CA ALA A 156 1.56 17.78 1.29
C ALA A 156 2.76 17.31 0.45
N VAL A 157 2.57 16.30 -0.41
CA VAL A 157 3.61 15.79 -1.32
C VAL A 157 4.07 16.86 -2.30
N CYS A 158 3.16 17.58 -2.96
CA CYS A 158 3.52 18.67 -3.87
C CYS A 158 4.27 19.80 -3.15
N SER A 159 3.84 20.16 -1.94
CA SER A 159 4.52 21.18 -1.15
C SER A 159 5.93 20.75 -0.72
N ALA A 160 6.11 19.48 -0.34
CA ALA A 160 7.40 18.92 0.02
C ALA A 160 8.35 18.79 -1.18
N ALA A 161 7.83 18.40 -2.35
CA ALA A 161 8.59 18.35 -3.59
C ALA A 161 9.06 19.76 -3.99
N GLY A 162 8.20 20.78 -3.87
CA GLY A 162 8.57 22.17 -4.10
C GLY A 162 9.68 22.65 -3.15
N VAL A 163 9.54 22.36 -1.85
CA VAL A 163 10.57 22.68 -0.84
C VAL A 163 11.88 21.95 -1.13
N SER A 164 11.82 20.65 -1.48
CA SER A 164 12.99 19.85 -1.86
C SER A 164 13.73 20.47 -3.04
N MET A 165 13.01 20.79 -4.12
CA MET A 165 13.56 21.42 -5.31
C MET A 165 14.27 22.74 -4.97
N CYS A 166 13.62 23.62 -4.18
CA CYS A 166 14.24 24.88 -3.76
C CYS A 166 15.51 24.66 -2.94
N LEU A 167 15.50 23.72 -2.00
CA LEU A 167 16.65 23.45 -1.13
C LEU A 167 17.82 22.81 -1.91
N VAL A 168 17.53 21.86 -2.81
CA VAL A 168 18.54 21.22 -3.67
C VAL A 168 19.14 22.23 -4.64
N ILE A 169 18.31 23.07 -5.27
CA ILE A 169 18.81 24.14 -6.16
C ILE A 169 19.68 25.13 -5.39
N ALA A 170 19.22 25.59 -4.21
CA ALA A 170 20.00 26.48 -3.36
C ALA A 170 21.35 25.86 -2.94
N PHE A 171 21.34 24.58 -2.59
CA PHE A 171 22.55 23.83 -2.28
C PHE A 171 23.50 23.76 -3.49
N CYS A 172 23.00 23.40 -4.66
CA CYS A 172 23.81 23.31 -5.88
C CYS A 172 24.38 24.68 -6.29
N LEU A 173 23.62 25.77 -6.17
CA LEU A 173 24.10 27.12 -6.47
C LEU A 173 25.24 27.56 -5.55
N LEU A 174 25.24 27.12 -4.29
CA LEU A 174 26.33 27.38 -3.34
C LEU A 174 27.53 26.43 -3.57
N TYR A 175 27.24 25.17 -3.88
CA TYR A 175 28.25 24.11 -3.99
C TYR A 175 29.05 24.21 -5.30
N VAL A 176 28.42 24.46 -6.44
CA VAL A 176 29.10 24.47 -7.75
C VAL A 176 30.26 25.47 -7.80
N PRO A 177 30.08 26.76 -7.43
CA PRO A 177 31.18 27.72 -7.41
C PRO A 177 32.30 27.31 -6.43
N LEU A 178 31.93 26.79 -5.26
CA LEU A 178 32.90 26.35 -4.25
C LEU A 178 33.73 25.17 -4.77
N SER A 179 33.10 24.20 -5.43
CA SER A 179 33.78 23.02 -5.99
C SER A 179 34.79 23.40 -7.09
N LEU A 180 34.47 24.39 -7.92
CA LEU A 180 35.38 24.91 -8.96
C LEU A 180 36.60 25.64 -8.38
N MET A 181 36.47 26.21 -7.18
CA MET A 181 37.55 26.97 -6.53
C MET A 181 38.43 26.11 -5.60
N THR A 182 37.94 24.98 -5.10
CA THR A 182 38.58 24.24 -4.00
C THR A 182 38.75 22.74 -4.24
N ASP A 183 38.46 22.23 -5.45
CA ASP A 183 38.45 20.78 -5.78
C ASP A 183 37.69 19.92 -4.75
N LEU A 184 36.66 20.49 -4.13
CA LEU A 184 35.89 19.83 -3.08
C LEU A 184 35.06 18.68 -3.69
N LYS A 185 35.11 17.50 -3.07
CA LYS A 185 34.23 16.38 -3.44
C LYS A 185 32.79 16.65 -3.03
N CYS A 186 31.83 16.19 -3.84
CA CYS A 186 30.41 16.42 -3.59
C CYS A 186 29.95 15.68 -2.34
N PRO A 187 29.39 16.38 -1.32
CA PRO A 187 28.91 15.74 -0.11
C PRO A 187 27.56 15.07 -0.39
N THR A 188 27.61 13.87 -0.98
CA THR A 188 26.41 13.14 -1.41
C THR A 188 25.46 12.82 -0.25
N LEU A 189 25.97 12.57 0.97
CA LEU A 189 25.17 12.44 2.18
C LEU A 189 24.30 13.68 2.43
N LEU A 190 24.91 14.86 2.39
CA LEU A 190 24.26 16.13 2.68
C LEU A 190 23.15 16.41 1.65
N LEU A 191 23.43 16.14 0.38
CA LEU A 191 22.45 16.26 -0.69
C LEU A 191 21.25 15.32 -0.49
N LYS A 192 21.48 14.07 -0.08
CA LYS A 192 20.40 13.12 0.24
C LYS A 192 19.57 13.57 1.45
N VAL A 193 20.21 14.10 2.49
CA VAL A 193 19.51 14.63 3.67
C VAL A 193 18.61 15.82 3.29
N ILE A 194 19.15 16.77 2.51
CA ILE A 194 18.44 17.97 2.08
C ILE A 194 17.34 17.65 1.06
N GLY A 195 17.59 16.73 0.13
CA GLY A 195 16.67 16.41 -0.96
C GLY A 195 15.61 15.36 -0.63
N LEU A 196 15.84 14.49 0.37
CA LEU A 196 14.95 13.38 0.70
C LEU A 196 14.42 13.44 2.14
N ILE A 197 15.31 13.45 3.15
CA ILE A 197 14.91 13.30 4.56
C ILE A 197 14.16 14.55 5.06
N LEU A 198 14.71 15.76 4.84
CA LEU A 198 14.05 17.00 5.26
C LEU A 198 12.68 17.20 4.57
N PRO A 199 12.54 17.02 3.24
CA PRO A 199 11.26 17.06 2.55
C PRO A 199 10.27 16.02 3.03
N PHE A 200 10.72 14.80 3.36
CA PHE A 200 9.86 13.78 3.94
C PHE A 200 9.27 14.22 5.28
N VAL A 201 10.11 14.71 6.20
CA VAL A 201 9.65 15.23 7.50
C VAL A 201 8.68 16.39 7.28
N PHE A 202 9.01 17.34 6.39
CA PHE A 202 8.12 18.45 6.06
C PHE A 202 6.77 17.96 5.51
N CYS A 203 6.77 17.00 4.59
CA CYS A 203 5.57 16.39 4.02
C CYS A 203 4.65 15.84 5.12
N MET A 204 5.20 15.02 6.02
CA MET A 204 4.41 14.39 7.08
C MET A 204 3.88 15.40 8.10
N PHE A 205 4.68 16.42 8.44
CA PHE A 205 4.21 17.49 9.32
C PHE A 205 3.09 18.32 8.67
N ASP A 206 3.18 18.63 7.37
CA ASP A 206 2.12 19.35 6.66
C ASP A 206 0.85 18.50 6.53
N PHE A 207 0.98 17.19 6.27
CA PHE A 207 -0.12 16.25 6.26
C PHE A 207 -0.85 16.21 7.61
N LEU A 208 -0.12 15.93 8.71
CA LEU A 208 -0.69 15.90 10.08
C LEU A 208 -1.29 17.25 10.50
N ARG A 209 -0.80 18.36 9.95
CA ARG A 209 -1.36 19.71 10.22
C ARG A 209 -2.75 19.89 9.62
N ARG A 210 -2.98 19.35 8.42
CA ARG A 210 -4.25 19.48 7.66
C ARG A 210 -5.34 18.55 8.19
N GLU A 211 -4.93 17.42 8.75
CA GLU A 211 -5.84 16.40 9.25
C GLU A 211 -6.80 16.93 10.34
N PRO A 212 -8.12 16.78 10.15
CA PRO A 212 -9.12 17.26 11.10
C PRO A 212 -9.27 16.30 12.30
N THR A 213 -9.52 16.87 13.48
CA THR A 213 -9.83 16.15 14.73
C THR A 213 -11.11 16.68 15.39
N GLY A 214 -11.81 15.82 16.13
CA GLY A 214 -13.03 16.16 16.88
C GLY A 214 -14.22 16.53 15.98
N LYS A 215 -15.07 17.45 16.44
CA LYS A 215 -16.32 17.86 15.75
C LYS A 215 -16.13 18.35 14.30
N LYS A 216 -14.92 18.79 13.93
CA LYS A 216 -14.58 19.21 12.56
C LYS A 216 -14.53 18.05 11.57
N LEU A 217 -14.33 16.82 12.03
CA LEU A 217 -14.34 15.62 11.22
C LEU A 217 -15.78 15.24 10.81
N THR A 218 -16.74 15.37 11.72
CA THR A 218 -18.16 15.08 11.46
C THR A 218 -18.87 16.17 10.67
N SER A 219 -18.33 17.41 10.69
CA SER A 219 -18.90 18.56 10.00
C SER A 219 -18.24 18.85 8.64
N ILE A 220 -17.50 17.90 8.06
CA ILE A 220 -16.90 18.06 6.72
C ILE A 220 -18.04 18.11 5.71
N LYS A 221 -18.53 19.32 5.45
CA LYS A 221 -19.40 19.62 4.31
C LYS A 221 -18.56 19.59 3.05
N GLU A 222 -19.08 18.93 2.03
CA GLU A 222 -18.47 18.85 0.72
C GLU A 222 -18.30 20.27 0.17
N LYS A 223 -17.06 20.70 -0.08
CA LYS A 223 -16.81 21.91 -0.85
C LYS A 223 -17.02 21.51 -2.31
N VAL A 224 -18.26 21.57 -2.75
CA VAL A 224 -18.70 21.24 -4.11
C VAL A 224 -18.22 22.36 -5.03
N SER A 225 -17.20 22.12 -5.86
CA SER A 225 -17.10 22.79 -7.16
C SER A 225 -16.03 22.20 -8.09
N GLU A 226 -14.78 21.96 -7.64
CA GLU A 226 -13.70 21.69 -8.60
C GLU A 226 -13.53 20.20 -8.99
N PHE A 227 -13.80 19.25 -8.09
CA PHE A 227 -13.62 17.82 -8.40
C PHE A 227 -14.73 17.24 -9.30
N GLN A 228 -15.81 18.00 -9.48
CA GLN A 228 -16.99 17.55 -10.21
C GLN A 228 -16.80 17.56 -11.73
N ASP A 229 -15.74 18.16 -12.29
CA ASP A 229 -15.48 18.04 -13.72
C ASP A 229 -14.51 16.91 -14.06
N TYR A 230 -13.57 16.59 -13.16
CA TYR A 230 -12.59 15.52 -13.37
C TYR A 230 -13.19 14.12 -13.45
N HIS A 231 -14.32 13.86 -12.78
CA HIS A 231 -14.94 12.52 -12.84
C HIS A 231 -15.35 12.11 -14.26
N LYS A 232 -15.72 13.08 -15.13
CA LYS A 232 -16.08 12.82 -16.53
C LYS A 232 -14.86 12.39 -17.33
N CYS A 233 -13.72 13.08 -17.14
CA CYS A 233 -12.46 12.72 -17.78
C CYS A 233 -11.98 11.33 -17.33
N LEU A 234 -12.04 11.06 -16.03
CA LEU A 234 -11.67 9.76 -15.45
C LEU A 234 -12.53 8.62 -16.01
N LEU A 235 -13.84 8.84 -16.14
CA LEU A 235 -14.76 7.86 -16.69
C LEU A 235 -14.55 7.64 -18.19
N GLY A 236 -14.24 8.70 -18.94
CA GLY A 236 -13.84 8.59 -20.35
C GLY A 236 -12.58 7.75 -20.52
N LEU A 237 -11.57 7.98 -19.68
CA LEU A 237 -10.35 7.16 -19.65
C LEU A 237 -10.66 5.69 -19.32
N PHE A 238 -11.55 5.43 -18.36
CA PHE A 238 -11.97 4.08 -18.00
C PHE A 238 -12.69 3.38 -19.16
N ALA A 239 -13.59 4.09 -19.86
CA ALA A 239 -14.29 3.55 -21.02
C ALA A 239 -13.32 3.20 -22.16
N TYR A 240 -12.34 4.07 -22.43
CA TYR A 240 -11.29 3.78 -23.40
C TYR A 240 -10.46 2.54 -23.01
N ALA A 241 -10.05 2.46 -21.75
CA ALA A 241 -9.26 1.33 -21.27
C ALA A 241 -10.04 0.00 -21.33
N ILE A 242 -11.33 0.00 -20.97
CA ILE A 242 -12.21 -1.17 -21.15
C ILE A 242 -12.31 -1.55 -22.63
N LEU A 243 -12.52 -0.57 -23.52
CA LEU A 243 -12.66 -0.84 -24.95
C LEU A 243 -11.43 -1.53 -25.51
N VAL A 244 -10.23 -1.02 -25.18
CA VAL A 244 -8.97 -1.66 -25.58
C VAL A 244 -8.89 -3.09 -25.04
N MET A 245 -9.21 -3.31 -23.77
CA MET A 245 -9.15 -4.65 -23.17
C MET A 245 -10.18 -5.62 -23.75
N TYR A 246 -11.35 -5.14 -24.18
CA TYR A 246 -12.35 -5.97 -24.84
C TYR A 246 -11.93 -6.34 -26.26
N LEU A 247 -11.26 -5.44 -26.99
CA LEU A 247 -10.64 -5.78 -28.28
C LEU A 247 -9.57 -6.85 -28.09
N TYR A 248 -8.71 -6.73 -27.07
CA TYR A 248 -7.76 -7.78 -26.71
C TYR A 248 -8.44 -9.10 -26.35
N MET A 249 -9.54 -9.06 -25.59
CA MET A 249 -10.31 -10.25 -25.25
C MET A 249 -10.83 -10.97 -26.50
N LEU A 250 -11.32 -10.22 -27.49
CA LEU A 250 -11.75 -10.78 -28.77
C LEU A 250 -10.59 -11.42 -29.53
N ILE A 251 -9.43 -10.74 -29.60
CA ILE A 251 -8.22 -11.30 -30.24
C ILE A 251 -7.82 -12.62 -29.58
N ILE A 252 -7.85 -12.69 -28.25
CA ILE A 252 -7.53 -13.93 -27.49
C ILE A 252 -8.52 -15.05 -27.82
N LEU A 253 -9.82 -14.72 -27.92
CA LEU A 253 -10.87 -15.68 -28.22
C LEU A 253 -10.76 -16.24 -29.64
N PHE A 254 -10.29 -15.45 -30.61
CA PHE A 254 -10.05 -15.91 -31.99
C PHE A 254 -8.70 -16.59 -32.18
N SER A 255 -7.65 -16.12 -31.52
CA SER A 255 -6.29 -16.64 -31.71
C SER A 255 -6.02 -17.90 -30.89
N PHE A 256 -6.79 -18.17 -29.82
CA PHE A 256 -6.56 -19.23 -28.81
C PHE A 256 -5.16 -19.23 -28.16
N GLU A 257 -4.34 -18.26 -28.51
CA GLU A 257 -3.03 -17.97 -27.94
C GLU A 257 -3.18 -16.88 -26.90
N LEU A 258 -2.61 -17.14 -25.73
CA LEU A 258 -2.63 -16.18 -24.63
C LEU A 258 -1.41 -15.26 -24.76
N PRO A 259 -1.58 -13.94 -24.98
CA PRO A 259 -0.44 -13.05 -25.08
C PRO A 259 0.35 -12.99 -23.76
N ARG A 260 1.64 -12.65 -23.89
CA ARG A 260 2.64 -12.68 -22.82
C ARG A 260 2.16 -12.06 -21.50
N GLY A 261 2.69 -12.57 -20.39
CA GLY A 261 3.18 -11.75 -19.28
C GLY A 261 2.15 -11.02 -18.41
N TYR A 262 1.57 -10.01 -19.03
CA TYR A 262 1.21 -8.75 -18.41
C TYR A 262 -0.30 -8.56 -18.35
N ILE A 263 -1.07 -9.36 -19.11
CA ILE A 263 -2.52 -9.22 -19.22
C ILE A 263 -3.18 -9.30 -17.86
N SER A 264 -2.80 -10.27 -17.01
CA SER A 264 -3.40 -10.43 -15.68
C SER A 264 -3.17 -9.19 -14.81
N LEU A 265 -1.98 -8.60 -14.87
CA LEU A 265 -1.65 -7.40 -14.09
C LEU A 265 -2.43 -6.18 -14.60
N ILE A 266 -2.48 -5.99 -15.92
CA ILE A 266 -3.23 -4.88 -16.56
C ILE A 266 -4.73 -5.00 -16.29
N CYS A 267 -5.30 -6.21 -16.35
CA CYS A 267 -6.70 -6.45 -16.01
C CYS A 267 -6.98 -6.16 -14.53
N CYS A 268 -6.09 -6.59 -13.62
CA CYS A 268 -6.23 -6.31 -12.19
C CYS A 268 -6.17 -4.81 -11.90
N THR A 269 -5.22 -4.07 -12.49
CA THR A 269 -5.12 -2.62 -12.30
C THR A 269 -6.34 -1.90 -12.88
N LEU A 270 -6.83 -2.31 -14.05
CA LEU A 270 -8.05 -1.78 -14.65
C LEU A 270 -9.30 -2.05 -13.78
N THR A 271 -9.37 -3.21 -13.13
CA THR A 271 -10.45 -3.54 -12.19
C THR A 271 -10.44 -2.62 -10.98
N GLY A 272 -9.27 -2.40 -10.38
CA GLY A 272 -9.09 -1.43 -9.30
C GLY A 272 -9.47 -0.01 -9.72
N PHE A 273 -9.07 0.39 -10.93
CA PHE A 273 -9.45 1.68 -11.52
C PHE A 273 -10.96 1.81 -11.75
N GLY A 274 -11.62 0.75 -12.21
CA GLY A 274 -13.08 0.72 -12.36
C GLY A 274 -13.84 0.83 -11.05
N LEU A 275 -13.36 0.16 -9.98
CA LEU A 275 -13.93 0.30 -8.63
C LEU A 275 -13.74 1.73 -8.10
N LEU A 276 -12.59 2.36 -8.35
CA LEU A 276 -12.35 3.75 -8.01
C LEU A 276 -13.34 4.69 -8.73
N CYS A 277 -13.51 4.52 -10.05
CA CYS A 277 -14.48 5.26 -10.85
C CYS A 277 -15.91 5.08 -10.30
N TYR A 278 -16.30 3.84 -9.96
CA TYR A 278 -17.60 3.52 -9.37
C TYR A 278 -17.83 4.30 -8.07
N ILE A 279 -16.86 4.29 -7.16
CA ILE A 279 -16.91 5.00 -5.88
C ILE A 279 -17.03 6.51 -6.08
N ILE A 280 -16.27 7.08 -7.02
CA ILE A 280 -16.30 8.52 -7.31
C ILE A 280 -17.69 8.92 -7.81
N VAL A 281 -18.23 8.19 -8.79
CA VAL A 281 -19.56 8.43 -9.37
C VAL A 281 -20.67 8.25 -8.32
N ALA A 282 -20.56 7.25 -7.42
CA ALA A 282 -21.55 7.06 -6.37
C ALA A 282 -21.60 8.22 -5.36
N ASN A 283 -20.51 8.98 -5.22
CA ASN A 283 -20.39 10.10 -4.29
C ASN A 283 -20.48 11.48 -4.97
N THR A 284 -20.53 11.56 -6.29
CA THR A 284 -21.02 12.77 -6.96
C THR A 284 -22.55 12.74 -6.88
N LYS A 285 -23.21 13.90 -6.82
CA LYS A 285 -24.68 14.00 -6.75
C LYS A 285 -25.35 13.55 -8.06
N VAL A 286 -25.14 12.31 -8.47
CA VAL A 286 -25.72 11.71 -9.67
C VAL A 286 -27.26 11.70 -9.60
N ASN A 287 -27.82 11.77 -8.40
CA ASN A 287 -29.26 11.93 -8.18
C ASN A 287 -29.82 13.24 -8.78
N GLU A 288 -29.00 14.27 -9.00
CA GLU A 288 -29.41 15.53 -9.65
C GLU A 288 -29.15 15.51 -11.18
N THR A 289 -28.35 14.56 -11.70
CA THR A 289 -27.87 14.57 -13.10
C THR A 289 -28.44 13.40 -13.94
N GLY A 290 -29.72 13.46 -14.30
CA GLY A 290 -30.31 12.70 -15.44
C GLY A 290 -30.33 11.15 -15.37
N LYS A 291 -31.20 10.53 -16.18
CA LYS A 291 -31.37 9.05 -16.24
C LYS A 291 -30.12 8.32 -16.77
N THR A 292 -29.33 8.97 -17.63
CA THR A 292 -28.15 8.39 -18.30
C THR A 292 -27.02 8.05 -17.33
N TRP A 293 -26.68 8.96 -16.42
CA TRP A 293 -25.62 8.75 -15.44
C TRP A 293 -25.93 7.64 -14.44
N LYS A 294 -27.21 7.52 -14.05
CA LYS A 294 -27.69 6.42 -13.20
C LYS A 294 -27.55 5.07 -13.92
N SER A 295 -27.82 5.04 -15.22
CA SER A 295 -27.61 3.83 -16.03
C SER A 295 -26.13 3.47 -16.10
N ILE A 296 -25.25 4.41 -16.46
CA ILE A 296 -23.80 4.16 -16.56
C ILE A 296 -23.23 3.62 -15.24
N HIS A 297 -23.61 4.22 -14.11
CA HIS A 297 -23.18 3.76 -12.79
C HIS A 297 -23.54 2.30 -12.51
N SER A 298 -24.75 1.86 -12.90
CA SER A 298 -25.20 0.49 -12.72
C SER A 298 -24.49 -0.53 -13.63
N HIS A 299 -23.95 -0.09 -14.77
CA HIS A 299 -23.29 -0.97 -15.74
C HIS A 299 -21.80 -1.15 -15.46
N ILE A 300 -21.15 -0.25 -14.70
CA ILE A 300 -19.71 -0.35 -14.39
C ILE A 300 -19.35 -1.70 -13.76
N PRO A 301 -20.02 -2.20 -12.69
CA PRO A 301 -19.69 -3.51 -12.12
C PRO A 301 -19.92 -4.67 -13.08
N LEU A 302 -20.90 -4.55 -13.99
CA LEU A 302 -21.21 -5.56 -14.99
C LEU A 302 -20.12 -5.64 -16.08
N LEU A 303 -19.62 -4.48 -16.55
CA LEU A 303 -18.53 -4.40 -17.52
C LEU A 303 -17.19 -4.93 -16.97
N LEU A 304 -17.03 -4.94 -15.65
CA LEU A 304 -15.86 -5.51 -14.99
C LEU A 304 -15.91 -7.05 -14.96
N LEU A 305 -17.08 -7.70 -14.89
CA LEU A 305 -17.16 -9.17 -14.77
C LEU A 305 -16.47 -9.95 -15.91
N PRO A 306 -16.63 -9.60 -17.20
CA PRO A 306 -15.91 -10.27 -18.29
C PRO A 306 -14.39 -10.17 -18.17
N LEU A 307 -13.89 -9.05 -17.64
CA LEU A 307 -12.46 -8.86 -17.41
C LEU A 307 -11.93 -9.82 -16.34
N GLN A 308 -12.74 -10.15 -15.34
CA GLN A 308 -12.37 -11.08 -14.26
C GLN A 308 -12.34 -12.52 -14.78
N LEU A 309 -13.23 -12.85 -15.73
CA LEU A 309 -13.18 -14.13 -16.44
C LEU A 309 -11.89 -14.27 -17.24
N LEU A 310 -11.48 -13.21 -17.92
CA LEU A 310 -10.20 -13.17 -18.64
C LEU A 310 -9.01 -13.40 -17.70
N ILE A 311 -8.97 -12.75 -16.53
CA ILE A 311 -7.92 -12.99 -15.52
C ILE A 311 -7.92 -14.46 -15.09
N THR A 312 -9.09 -15.05 -14.86
CA THR A 312 -9.25 -16.44 -14.40
C THR A 312 -8.64 -17.43 -15.40
N ILE A 313 -8.96 -17.27 -16.70
CA ILE A 313 -8.42 -18.11 -17.77
C ILE A 313 -6.90 -17.90 -17.87
N ALA A 314 -6.45 -16.64 -17.83
CA ALA A 314 -5.05 -16.30 -18.00
C ALA A 314 -4.16 -16.84 -16.87
N ILE A 315 -4.61 -16.72 -15.63
CA ILE A 315 -3.86 -17.22 -14.47
C ILE A 315 -3.94 -18.74 -14.35
N GLY A 316 -5.10 -19.34 -14.69
CA GLY A 316 -5.30 -20.79 -14.68
C GLY A 316 -4.32 -21.49 -15.60
N ARG A 317 -4.20 -21.03 -16.86
CA ARG A 317 -3.23 -21.57 -17.82
C ARG A 317 -1.79 -21.49 -17.30
N ARG A 318 -1.42 -20.39 -16.65
CA ARG A 318 -0.07 -20.23 -16.06
C ARG A 318 0.21 -21.13 -14.87
N ILE A 319 -0.79 -21.37 -14.02
CA ILE A 319 -0.65 -22.29 -12.91
C ILE A 319 -0.47 -23.73 -13.43
N ILE A 320 -1.11 -24.05 -14.57
CA ILE A 320 -0.94 -25.32 -15.26
C ILE A 320 0.45 -25.41 -15.90
N ASP A 321 0.87 -24.40 -16.67
CA ASP A 321 2.11 -24.46 -17.46
C ASP A 321 3.38 -24.32 -16.60
N TYR A 322 3.33 -23.46 -15.57
CA TYR A 322 4.53 -23.07 -14.80
C TYR A 322 4.41 -23.33 -13.29
N GLY A 323 3.32 -23.96 -12.82
CA GLY A 323 3.08 -24.24 -11.40
C GLY A 323 2.58 -23.06 -10.55
N VAL A 324 2.45 -23.28 -9.25
CA VAL A 324 1.96 -22.27 -8.28
C VAL A 324 3.14 -21.41 -7.80
N THR A 325 2.99 -20.09 -7.86
CA THR A 325 3.93 -19.13 -7.25
C THR A 325 3.21 -18.14 -6.36
N ILE A 326 3.94 -17.42 -5.51
CA ILE A 326 3.37 -16.45 -4.55
C ILE A 326 2.61 -15.35 -5.28
N GLN A 327 3.23 -14.75 -6.30
CA GLN A 327 2.62 -13.69 -7.11
C GLN A 327 1.32 -14.16 -7.78
N ARG A 328 1.30 -15.40 -8.30
CA ARG A 328 0.10 -15.98 -8.93
C ARG A 328 -1.03 -16.19 -7.92
N CYS A 329 -0.72 -16.60 -6.69
CA CYS A 329 -1.71 -16.74 -5.63
C CYS A 329 -2.37 -15.39 -5.27
N TYR A 330 -1.59 -14.31 -5.16
CA TYR A 330 -2.14 -12.98 -4.93
C TYR A 330 -3.04 -12.50 -6.07
N ILE A 331 -2.69 -12.79 -7.34
CA ILE A 331 -3.55 -12.46 -8.49
C ILE A 331 -4.88 -13.24 -8.42
N VAL A 332 -4.85 -14.54 -8.11
CA VAL A 332 -6.07 -15.36 -7.94
C VAL A 332 -6.94 -14.79 -6.82
N LEU A 333 -6.33 -14.46 -5.68
CA LEU A 333 -7.05 -13.90 -4.55
C LEU A 333 -7.70 -12.56 -4.88
N LEU A 334 -6.94 -11.64 -5.50
CA LEU A 334 -7.43 -10.33 -5.90
C LEU A 334 -8.58 -10.46 -6.91
N ASN A 335 -8.50 -11.43 -7.82
CA ASN A 335 -9.55 -11.74 -8.77
C ASN A 335 -10.82 -12.26 -8.09
N LEU A 336 -10.68 -13.22 -7.16
CA LEU A 336 -11.81 -13.77 -6.39
C LEU A 336 -12.49 -12.70 -5.53
N TRP A 337 -11.71 -11.85 -4.86
CA TRP A 337 -12.23 -10.71 -4.12
C TRP A 337 -12.97 -9.73 -5.04
N SER A 338 -12.40 -9.46 -6.22
CA SER A 338 -13.01 -8.56 -7.21
C SER A 338 -14.35 -9.09 -7.74
N TYR A 339 -14.47 -10.41 -7.97
CA TYR A 339 -15.76 -11.04 -8.27
C TYR A 339 -16.78 -10.82 -7.16
N ALA A 340 -16.40 -11.08 -5.91
CA ALA A 340 -17.28 -10.92 -4.76
C ALA A 340 -17.79 -9.48 -4.65
N VAL A 341 -16.91 -8.48 -4.84
CA VAL A 341 -17.28 -7.06 -4.82
C VAL A 341 -18.17 -6.68 -6.01
N CYS A 342 -17.86 -7.12 -7.23
CA CYS A 342 -18.70 -6.86 -8.40
C CYS A 342 -20.12 -7.41 -8.20
N ILE A 343 -20.25 -8.66 -7.75
CA ILE A 343 -21.54 -9.30 -7.45
C ILE A 343 -22.27 -8.54 -6.34
N TYR A 344 -21.57 -8.19 -5.25
CA TYR A 344 -22.12 -7.39 -4.16
C TYR A 344 -22.70 -6.05 -4.65
N LEU A 345 -21.96 -5.33 -5.50
CA LEU A 345 -22.38 -4.04 -6.04
C LEU A 345 -23.61 -4.14 -6.93
N ILE A 346 -23.71 -5.20 -7.74
CA ILE A 346 -24.86 -5.50 -8.60
C ILE A 346 -26.10 -5.78 -7.72
N VAL A 347 -25.99 -6.68 -6.74
CA VAL A 347 -27.11 -7.11 -5.89
C VAL A 347 -27.59 -5.99 -4.97
N ARG A 348 -26.67 -5.26 -4.33
CA ARG A 348 -27.01 -4.20 -3.37
C ARG A 348 -27.22 -2.83 -4.03
N LYS A 349 -27.11 -2.73 -5.35
CA LYS A 349 -27.25 -1.47 -6.12
C LYS A 349 -26.44 -0.31 -5.52
N GLY A 350 -25.23 -0.61 -5.04
CA GLY A 350 -24.34 0.40 -4.44
C GLY A 350 -24.68 0.82 -3.01
N ASN A 351 -25.55 0.10 -2.29
CA ASN A 351 -25.79 0.37 -0.88
C ASN A 351 -24.57 -0.02 -0.02
N ASN A 352 -24.24 0.79 0.99
CA ASN A 352 -23.14 0.56 1.94
C ASN A 352 -21.74 0.40 1.29
N LEU A 353 -21.27 1.41 0.56
CA LEU A 353 -19.98 1.38 -0.16
C LEU A 353 -18.75 1.22 0.76
N ARG A 354 -18.92 1.43 2.07
CA ARG A 354 -17.85 1.25 3.07
C ARG A 354 -17.30 -0.17 3.12
N TRP A 355 -18.12 -1.17 2.77
CA TRP A 355 -17.70 -2.56 2.79
C TRP A 355 -16.61 -2.87 1.76
N ILE A 356 -16.48 -2.08 0.69
CA ILE A 356 -15.46 -2.29 -0.35
C ILE A 356 -14.04 -2.16 0.25
N PRO A 357 -13.61 -1.00 0.80
CA PRO A 357 -12.27 -0.87 1.37
C PRO A 357 -12.07 -1.79 2.58
N ILE A 358 -13.09 -1.99 3.42
CA ILE A 358 -13.00 -2.87 4.60
C ILE A 358 -12.73 -4.31 4.17
N SER A 359 -13.50 -4.84 3.23
CA SER A 359 -13.33 -6.21 2.74
C SER A 359 -11.97 -6.41 2.06
N PHE A 360 -11.47 -5.41 1.33
CA PHE A 360 -10.16 -5.45 0.71
C PHE A 360 -9.05 -5.62 1.75
N ILE A 361 -9.05 -4.78 2.79
CA ILE A 361 -8.03 -4.79 3.83
C ILE A 361 -8.09 -6.08 4.65
N VAL A 362 -9.30 -6.51 5.03
CA VAL A 362 -9.48 -7.75 5.79
C VAL A 362 -9.00 -8.94 4.98
N THR A 363 -9.37 -9.03 3.71
CA THR A 363 -8.91 -10.09 2.81
C THR A 363 -7.38 -10.04 2.68
N TYR A 364 -6.83 -8.88 2.34
CA TYR A 364 -5.39 -8.73 2.16
C TYR A 364 -4.58 -9.06 3.42
N PHE A 365 -5.06 -8.63 4.59
CA PHE A 365 -4.44 -8.95 5.88
C PHE A 365 -4.48 -10.45 6.17
N ILE A 366 -5.62 -11.11 6.01
CA ILE A 366 -5.75 -12.56 6.23
C ILE A 366 -4.77 -13.32 5.34
N PHE A 367 -4.76 -13.06 4.04
CA PHE A 367 -3.95 -13.82 3.10
C PHE A 367 -2.46 -13.44 3.05
N THR A 368 -2.04 -12.47 3.87
CA THR A 368 -0.63 -12.06 3.95
C THR A 368 -0.02 -12.31 5.33
N ALA A 369 -0.75 -12.03 6.42
CA ALA A 369 -0.22 -12.04 7.78
C ALA A 369 -0.65 -13.26 8.62
N THR A 370 -1.65 -14.04 8.17
CA THR A 370 -2.12 -15.21 8.94
C THR A 370 -1.48 -16.52 8.45
N PRO A 371 -1.61 -17.63 9.20
CA PRO A 371 -1.14 -18.95 8.74
C PRO A 371 -1.71 -19.39 7.40
N LEU A 372 -2.87 -18.84 6.99
CA LEU A 372 -3.52 -19.05 5.69
C LEU A 372 -2.90 -18.20 4.56
N SER A 373 -1.71 -17.63 4.77
CA SER A 373 -1.07 -16.76 3.80
C SER A 373 -0.74 -17.49 2.49
N CYS A 374 -0.70 -16.72 1.38
CA CYS A 374 -0.27 -17.26 0.09
C CYS A 374 1.14 -17.84 0.14
N SER A 375 2.03 -17.30 0.99
CA SER A 375 3.37 -17.83 1.20
C SER A 375 3.32 -19.22 1.84
N ASN A 376 2.57 -19.41 2.92
CA ASN A 376 2.48 -20.72 3.57
C ASN A 376 1.85 -21.78 2.67
N TYR A 377 0.86 -21.40 1.85
CA TYR A 377 0.27 -22.31 0.87
C TYR A 377 1.28 -22.75 -0.19
N VAL A 378 2.04 -21.80 -0.75
CA VAL A 378 3.08 -22.11 -1.75
C VAL A 378 4.19 -22.96 -1.14
N LEU A 379 4.63 -22.65 0.09
CA LEU A 379 5.60 -23.45 0.82
C LEU A 379 5.14 -24.90 0.98
N TRP A 380 3.90 -25.07 1.45
CA TRP A 380 3.30 -26.39 1.63
C TRP A 380 3.27 -27.16 0.31
N GLN A 381 2.79 -26.54 -0.77
CA GLN A 381 2.72 -27.16 -2.09
C GLN A 381 4.11 -27.55 -2.62
N LEU A 382 5.10 -26.67 -2.50
CA LEU A 382 6.48 -26.95 -2.93
C LEU A 382 7.07 -28.13 -2.14
N LYS A 383 6.90 -28.14 -0.81
CA LYS A 383 7.36 -29.24 0.05
C LYS A 383 6.67 -30.57 -0.31
N THR A 384 5.37 -30.56 -0.59
CA THR A 384 4.66 -31.78 -1.00
C THR A 384 5.11 -32.30 -2.35
N ASP A 385 5.34 -31.40 -3.31
CA ASP A 385 5.82 -31.77 -4.65
C ASP A 385 7.22 -32.40 -4.58
N ILE A 386 8.11 -31.78 -3.77
CA ILE A 386 9.46 -32.26 -3.53
C ILE A 386 9.45 -33.62 -2.82
N ARG A 387 8.64 -33.78 -1.76
CA ARG A 387 8.53 -35.04 -1.03
C ARG A 387 7.95 -36.17 -1.91
N ALA A 388 7.02 -35.85 -2.79
CA ALA A 388 6.46 -36.81 -3.74
C ALA A 388 7.49 -37.28 -4.77
N PHE A 389 8.41 -36.39 -5.19
CA PHE A 389 9.53 -36.72 -6.06
C PHE A 389 10.51 -37.69 -5.38
N LEU A 390 10.95 -37.36 -4.16
CA LEU A 390 11.86 -38.21 -3.37
C LEU A 390 11.28 -39.61 -3.11
N ASN A 391 9.96 -39.71 -2.90
CA ASN A 391 9.30 -40.99 -2.62
C ASN A 391 8.97 -41.84 -3.87
N HIS A 392 9.59 -41.56 -5.03
CA HIS A 392 9.45 -42.33 -6.28
C HIS A 392 8.00 -42.64 -6.74
N LYS A 393 7.03 -41.78 -6.43
CA LYS A 393 5.69 -41.88 -7.06
C LYS A 393 5.74 -41.31 -8.48
N LYS A 394 6.20 -42.15 -9.42
CA LYS A 394 6.35 -41.89 -10.87
C LYS A 394 5.11 -41.28 -11.55
N ASN A 395 3.92 -41.41 -10.98
CA ASN A 395 2.66 -40.98 -11.60
C ASN A 395 2.29 -39.49 -11.43
N ILE A 396 3.10 -38.67 -10.74
CA ILE A 396 2.80 -37.23 -10.55
C ILE A 396 3.59 -36.34 -11.53
N PHE A 397 4.64 -36.87 -12.17
CA PHE A 397 5.54 -36.06 -12.99
C PHE A 397 5.23 -36.16 -14.50
N SER A 398 4.25 -35.36 -14.93
CA SER A 398 4.13 -34.89 -16.32
C SER A 398 4.69 -33.48 -16.51
N ARG A 399 5.41 -32.93 -15.52
CA ARG A 399 6.01 -31.59 -15.56
C ARG A 399 7.45 -31.65 -15.05
N GLY A 400 8.44 -31.65 -15.96
CA GLY A 400 9.81 -31.21 -15.60
C GLY A 400 9.72 -29.78 -15.02
N ILE A 401 10.52 -29.31 -14.07
CA ILE A 401 11.88 -29.63 -13.64
C ILE A 401 11.89 -29.47 -12.09
N PRO A 402 12.39 -30.44 -11.28
CA PRO A 402 12.47 -30.30 -9.83
C PRO A 402 13.43 -29.20 -9.37
N VAL A 403 14.51 -28.98 -10.13
CA VAL A 403 15.58 -28.01 -9.82
C VAL A 403 15.04 -26.59 -9.75
N ASP A 404 14.20 -26.16 -10.69
CA ASP A 404 13.59 -24.82 -10.67
C ASP A 404 12.72 -24.58 -9.42
N LYS A 405 12.03 -25.60 -8.93
CA LYS A 405 11.20 -25.52 -7.71
C LYS A 405 12.06 -25.49 -6.44
N TYR A 406 13.14 -26.27 -6.42
CA TYR A 406 14.11 -26.26 -5.32
C TYR A 406 14.84 -24.92 -5.25
N ASP A 407 15.30 -24.40 -6.40
CA ASP A 407 15.93 -23.09 -6.51
C ASP A 407 14.97 -21.97 -6.10
N TYR A 408 13.71 -22.06 -6.50
CA TYR A 408 12.66 -21.14 -6.04
C TYR A 408 12.42 -21.25 -4.52
N LEU A 409 12.43 -22.46 -3.95
CA LEU A 409 12.31 -22.69 -2.51
C LEU A 409 13.48 -22.06 -1.73
N VAL A 410 14.72 -22.25 -2.19
CA VAL A 410 15.93 -21.66 -1.59
C VAL A 410 15.90 -20.13 -1.71
N GLN A 411 15.59 -19.61 -2.90
CA GLN A 411 15.58 -18.17 -3.18
C GLN A 411 14.56 -17.44 -2.33
N GLU A 412 13.37 -18.00 -2.17
CA GLU A 412 12.24 -17.30 -1.56
C GLU A 412 12.08 -17.66 -0.06
N TYR A 413 12.33 -18.90 0.36
CA TYR A 413 12.16 -19.32 1.77
C TYR A 413 13.48 -19.44 2.54
N GLY A 414 14.64 -19.35 1.86
CA GLY A 414 15.96 -19.48 2.48
C GLY A 414 16.40 -20.93 2.68
N SER A 415 17.68 -21.11 3.01
CA SER A 415 18.32 -22.44 3.18
C SER A 415 17.69 -23.27 4.31
N ALA A 416 17.16 -22.63 5.35
CA ALA A 416 16.50 -23.30 6.46
C ALA A 416 15.27 -24.12 6.04
N ALA A 417 14.54 -23.68 5.00
CA ALA A 417 13.38 -24.39 4.47
C ALA A 417 13.73 -25.72 3.78
N VAL A 418 15.01 -25.88 3.44
CA VAL A 418 15.53 -26.94 2.57
C VAL A 418 16.33 -27.99 3.34
N ASN A 419 16.67 -27.72 4.60
CA ASN A 419 17.36 -28.66 5.51
C ASN A 419 16.67 -30.02 5.65
N GLU A 420 15.37 -30.11 5.33
CA GLU A 420 14.56 -31.33 5.32
C GLU A 420 14.81 -32.20 4.06
N PHE A 421 15.46 -31.67 3.02
CA PHE A 421 15.61 -32.28 1.70
C PHE A 421 17.08 -32.36 1.24
N LYS A 422 18.01 -32.68 2.14
CA LYS A 422 19.45 -32.76 1.83
C LYS A 422 19.79 -33.70 0.68
N ASP A 423 19.02 -34.77 0.51
CA ASP A 423 19.22 -35.78 -0.53
C ASP A 423 19.01 -35.25 -1.96
N ILE A 424 18.40 -34.06 -2.13
CA ILE A 424 18.18 -33.43 -3.45
C ILE A 424 19.44 -32.76 -3.98
N GLU A 425 20.38 -32.35 -3.11
CA GLU A 425 21.64 -31.76 -3.56
C GLU A 425 22.48 -32.77 -4.35
N GLU A 426 22.31 -34.07 -4.10
CA GLU A 426 22.96 -35.16 -4.83
C GLU A 426 22.47 -35.26 -6.29
N TYR A 427 21.21 -34.92 -6.55
CA TYR A 427 20.62 -34.84 -7.90
C TYR A 427 20.92 -33.52 -8.64
N ARG A 428 21.65 -32.59 -8.00
CA ARG A 428 22.10 -31.32 -8.62
C ARG A 428 23.47 -31.45 -9.29
N SER A 429 24.22 -32.50 -8.94
CA SER A 429 25.58 -32.77 -9.45
C SER A 429 25.63 -33.70 -10.67
N GLU A 430 24.49 -34.25 -11.10
CA GLU A 430 24.31 -34.96 -12.37
C GLU A 430 23.65 -34.04 -13.41
#